data_AF-A0A942MWU6-F1
#
_entry.id   AF-A0A942MWU6-F1
#
_cell.length_a   1.000
_cell.length_b   1.000
_cell.length_c   1.000
_cell.angle_alpha   90.00
_cell.angle_beta   90.00
_cell.angle_gamma   90.00
#
_symmetry.space_group_name_H-M   'P 1'
#
loop_
_entity.id
_entity.type
_entity.pdbx_description
1 polymer ?
#
loop_
_entity_poly.entity_id
_entity_poly.type
_entity_poly.pdbx_seq_one_letter_code
_entity_poly.pdbx_strand_id
1 'polypeptide(L)'
;MEIFTILLGAVVVTASSVMVAVPLMRGTGDNLNDKNLEVDKETSFDKIKKDIFVILNEIEFDYKSQKLSEQDYQFLKNKYQKQVVAILKVEEVVADKKFSSAQLKELQQQVEEEIARELEKTLS
;
A
#
# COMPACT_ATOMS: atom_id res chain seq x y z
N MET A 1 26.95 50.81 11.23
CA MET A 1 25.83 49.85 11.38
C MET A 1 25.20 49.48 10.04
N GLU A 2 25.10 50.40 9.08
CA GLU A 2 24.48 50.12 7.77
C GLU A 2 25.21 49.07 6.91
N ILE A 3 26.55 49.08 6.92
CA ILE A 3 27.35 48.07 6.21
C ILE A 3 27.10 46.67 6.80
N PHE A 4 26.86 46.58 8.12
CA PHE A 4 26.60 45.33 8.80
C PHE A 4 25.22 44.76 8.45
N THR A 5 24.19 45.61 8.36
CA THR A 5 22.85 45.19 7.91
C THR A 5 22.85 44.76 6.45
N ILE A 6 23.60 45.44 5.58
CA ILE A 6 23.75 45.03 4.17
C ILE A 6 24.46 43.67 4.07
N LEU A 7 25.53 43.46 4.86
CA LEU A 7 26.23 42.17 4.93
C LEU A 7 25.33 41.05 5.42
N LEU A 8 24.56 41.29 6.48
CA LEU A 8 23.62 40.31 7.03
C LEU A 8 22.52 39.97 6.01
N GLY A 9 21.96 40.98 5.34
CA GLY A 9 20.97 40.79 4.29
C GLY A 9 21.51 39.98 3.11
N ALA A 10 22.74 40.26 2.66
CA ALA A 10 23.40 39.50 1.61
C ALA A 10 23.55 38.02 1.99
N VAL A 11 23.97 37.73 3.23
CA VAL A 11 24.09 36.35 3.74
C VAL A 11 22.75 35.61 3.71
N VAL A 12 21.66 36.25 4.14
CA VAL A 12 20.32 35.63 4.15
C VAL A 12 19.81 35.35 2.74
N VAL A 13 20.01 36.28 1.80
CA VAL A 13 19.62 36.11 0.39
C VAL A 13 20.41 34.99 -0.27
N THR A 14 21.72 34.91 -0.01
CA THR A 14 22.55 33.83 -0.53
C THR A 14 22.15 32.49 0.08
N ALA A 15 21.92 32.42 1.39
CA ALA A 15 21.51 31.20 2.07
C ALA A 15 20.17 30.66 1.56
N SER A 16 19.17 31.54 1.40
CA SER A 16 17.85 31.16 0.87
C SER A 16 17.92 30.73 -0.59
N SER A 17 18.68 31.46 -1.44
CA SER A 17 18.90 31.05 -2.83
C SER A 17 19.55 29.67 -2.93
N VAL A 18 20.56 29.39 -2.13
CA VAL A 18 21.23 28.08 -2.12
C VAL A 18 20.26 26.99 -1.64
N MET A 19 19.48 27.26 -0.59
CA MET A 19 18.52 26.29 -0.05
C MET A 19 17.42 25.91 -1.05
N VAL A 20 17.08 26.79 -1.99
CA VAL A 20 16.08 26.52 -3.04
C VAL A 20 16.73 25.99 -4.33
N ALA A 21 17.86 26.57 -4.76
CA ALA A 21 18.53 26.20 -6.00
C ALA A 21 19.17 24.81 -5.93
N VAL A 22 19.69 24.40 -4.76
CA VAL A 22 20.31 23.08 -4.57
C VAL A 22 19.34 21.92 -4.76
N PRO A 23 18.16 21.86 -4.10
CA PRO A 23 17.20 20.77 -4.35
C PRO A 23 16.62 20.81 -5.78
N LEU A 24 16.53 21.99 -6.39
CA LEU A 24 16.02 22.15 -7.76
C LEU A 24 17.02 21.65 -8.83
N MET A 25 18.31 21.97 -8.70
CA MET A 25 19.36 21.49 -9.61
C MET A 25 19.80 20.05 -9.35
N ARG A 26 19.64 19.56 -8.12
CA ARG A 26 19.85 18.13 -7.78
C ARG A 26 18.73 17.23 -8.27
N GLY A 27 17.74 17.78 -8.99
CA GLY A 27 16.73 17.06 -9.76
C GLY A 27 16.25 15.78 -9.08
N THR A 28 15.59 15.89 -7.92
CA THR A 28 14.99 14.77 -7.15
C THR A 28 15.76 13.44 -7.29
N GLY A 29 17.09 13.51 -7.16
CA GLY A 29 17.99 12.37 -7.17
C GLY A 29 18.35 12.03 -5.73
N ASP A 30 17.55 11.16 -5.12
CA ASP A 30 17.95 10.20 -4.09
C ASP A 30 19.10 10.62 -3.15
N ASN A 31 18.75 11.15 -1.97
CA ASN A 31 19.55 10.89 -0.78
C ASN A 31 18.83 9.85 0.06
N LEU A 32 18.97 8.61 -0.40
CA LEU A 32 18.78 7.37 0.31
C LEU A 32 19.76 7.28 1.49
N ASN A 33 19.53 7.99 2.59
CA ASN A 33 20.21 7.61 3.84
C ASN A 33 19.38 7.79 5.11
N ASP A 34 18.06 7.87 4.97
CA ASP A 34 17.15 7.54 6.08
C ASP A 34 15.83 6.97 5.56
N LYS A 35 15.97 5.81 4.96
CA LYS A 35 15.21 4.62 5.31
C LYS A 35 16.14 3.47 5.02
N ASN A 36 15.89 2.34 5.65
CA ASN A 36 16.12 1.06 5.01
C ASN A 36 15.36 1.08 3.67
N LEU A 37 15.94 1.74 2.66
CA LEU A 37 15.76 1.38 1.29
C LEU A 37 16.72 0.22 1.08
N GLU A 38 16.39 -0.90 1.77
CA GLU A 38 16.04 -2.06 0.96
C GLU A 38 15.26 -1.46 -0.21
N VAL A 39 15.91 -1.34 -1.36
CA VAL A 39 15.22 -1.48 -2.63
C VAL A 39 14.62 -2.85 -2.48
N ASP A 40 13.48 -2.83 -1.79
CA ASP A 40 12.76 -3.97 -1.37
C ASP A 40 12.54 -4.59 -2.74
N LYS A 41 13.06 -5.80 -2.91
CA LYS A 41 12.47 -6.68 -3.90
C LYS A 41 11.07 -6.98 -3.34
N GLU A 42 10.28 -5.92 -3.22
CA GLU A 42 8.93 -5.92 -2.77
C GLU A 42 8.29 -6.67 -3.90
N THR A 43 8.02 -7.95 -3.62
CA THR A 43 7.43 -8.80 -4.61
C THR A 43 6.17 -8.08 -5.08
N SER A 44 5.75 -8.28 -6.33
CA SER A 44 4.50 -7.68 -6.81
C SER A 44 3.33 -7.92 -5.84
N PHE A 45 3.38 -9.01 -5.07
CA PHE A 45 2.43 -9.34 -4.00
C PHE A 45 2.49 -8.41 -2.79
N ASP A 46 3.68 -8.03 -2.31
CA ASP A 46 3.82 -7.12 -1.16
C ASP A 46 3.28 -5.72 -1.46
N LYS A 47 3.54 -5.21 -2.67
CA LYS A 47 2.96 -3.94 -3.11
C LYS A 47 1.43 -4.01 -3.17
N ILE A 48 0.87 -5.09 -3.75
CA ILE A 48 -0.58 -5.25 -3.84
C ILE A 48 -1.21 -5.41 -2.44
N LYS A 49 -0.55 -6.12 -1.52
CA LYS A 49 -0.97 -6.22 -0.11
C LYS A 49 -1.04 -4.84 0.55
N LYS A 50 -0.02 -4.00 0.39
CA LYS A 50 -0.01 -2.62 0.92
C LYS A 50 -1.12 -1.79 0.31
N ASP A 51 -1.32 -1.85 -1.01
CA ASP A 51 -2.37 -1.11 -1.72
C ASP A 51 -3.77 -1.50 -1.20
N ILE A 52 -4.05 -2.79 -1.00
CA ILE A 52 -5.33 -3.23 -0.44
C ILE A 52 -5.52 -2.80 1.02
N PHE A 53 -4.44 -2.77 1.81
CA PHE A 53 -4.50 -2.30 3.20
C PHE A 53 -4.87 -0.81 3.27
N VAL A 54 -4.31 0.02 2.37
CA VAL A 54 -4.69 1.43 2.23
C VAL A 54 -6.16 1.57 1.88
N ILE A 55 -6.64 0.79 0.91
CA ILE A 55 -8.05 0.80 0.49
C ILE A 55 -8.99 0.41 1.66
N LEU A 56 -8.64 -0.62 2.44
CA LEU A 56 -9.44 -1.03 3.60
C LEU A 56 -9.52 0.07 4.66
N ASN A 57 -8.42 0.77 4.92
CA ASN A 57 -8.39 1.90 5.85
C ASN A 57 -9.25 3.07 5.36
N GLU A 58 -9.23 3.36 4.05
CA GLU A 58 -10.05 4.41 3.46
C GLU A 58 -11.55 4.08 3.57
N ILE A 59 -11.94 2.83 3.28
CA ILE A 59 -13.31 2.34 3.45
C ILE A 59 -13.76 2.45 4.92
N GLU A 60 -12.89 2.10 5.87
CA GLU A 60 -13.20 2.22 7.30
C GLU A 60 -13.34 3.68 7.74
N PHE A 61 -12.48 4.56 7.21
CA PHE A 61 -12.57 5.99 7.44
C PHE A 61 -13.87 6.57 6.90
N ASP A 62 -14.28 6.21 5.69
CA ASP A 62 -15.52 6.69 5.06
C ASP A 62 -16.76 6.19 5.79
N TYR A 63 -16.75 4.95 6.27
CA TYR A 63 -17.81 4.42 7.13
C TYR A 63 -17.89 5.16 8.47
N LYS A 64 -16.75 5.34 9.17
CA LYS A 64 -16.69 6.13 10.43
C LYS A 64 -17.12 7.58 10.25
N SER A 65 -16.88 8.13 9.05
CA SER A 65 -17.27 9.49 8.66
C SER A 65 -18.71 9.57 8.15
N GLN A 66 -19.49 8.49 8.25
CA GLN A 66 -20.90 8.40 7.82
C GLN A 66 -21.12 8.70 6.33
N LYS A 67 -20.08 8.59 5.50
CA LYS A 67 -20.18 8.75 4.04
C LYS A 67 -20.63 7.45 3.35
N LEU A 68 -20.55 6.34 4.07
CA LEU A 68 -20.84 5.01 3.57
C LEU A 68 -21.86 4.32 4.48
N SER A 69 -22.82 3.60 3.89
CA SER A 69 -23.79 2.82 4.66
C SER A 69 -23.13 1.59 5.28
N GLU A 70 -23.72 1.03 6.34
CA GLU A 70 -23.26 -0.24 6.92
C GLU A 70 -23.24 -1.37 5.87
N GLN A 71 -24.27 -1.43 5.02
CA GLN A 71 -24.38 -2.48 4.00
C GLN A 71 -23.26 -2.37 2.97
N ASP A 72 -22.99 -1.15 2.49
CA ASP A 72 -21.90 -0.89 1.54
C ASP A 72 -20.53 -1.11 2.18
N TYR A 73 -20.37 -0.77 3.46
CA TYR A 73 -19.16 -1.01 4.24
C TYR A 73 -18.85 -2.50 4.30
N GLN A 74 -19.83 -3.30 4.72
CA GLN A 74 -19.66 -4.74 4.83
C GLN A 74 -19.41 -5.38 3.47
N PHE A 75 -20.08 -4.91 2.41
CA PHE A 75 -19.84 -5.41 1.06
C PHE A 75 -18.40 -5.12 0.58
N LEU A 76 -17.96 -3.87 0.69
CA LEU A 76 -16.62 -3.46 0.23
C LEU A 76 -15.52 -4.11 1.07
N LYS A 77 -15.67 -4.11 2.40
CA LYS A 77 -14.73 -4.77 3.32
C LYS A 77 -14.55 -6.24 2.98
N ASN A 78 -15.65 -6.97 2.82
CA ASN A 78 -15.60 -8.39 2.45
C ASN A 78 -14.95 -8.62 1.09
N LYS A 79 -15.24 -7.76 0.10
CA LYS A 79 -14.65 -7.85 -1.24
C LYS A 79 -13.12 -7.73 -1.19
N TYR A 80 -12.59 -6.72 -0.50
CA TYR A 80 -11.15 -6.49 -0.42
C TYR A 80 -10.45 -7.51 0.50
N GLN A 81 -11.10 -7.95 1.58
CA GLN A 81 -10.56 -9.04 2.41
C GLN A 81 -10.42 -10.35 1.61
N LYS A 82 -11.41 -10.70 0.78
CA LYS A 82 -11.32 -11.86 -0.13
C LYS A 82 -10.18 -11.72 -1.14
N GLN A 83 -9.91 -10.51 -1.62
CA GLN A 83 -8.77 -10.25 -2.51
C GLN A 83 -7.43 -10.48 -1.80
N VAL A 84 -7.28 -10.03 -0.55
CA VAL A 84 -6.06 -10.31 0.24
C VAL A 84 -5.85 -11.82 0.42
N VAL A 85 -6.89 -12.56 0.78
CA VAL A 85 -6.82 -14.02 0.93
C VAL A 85 -6.44 -14.71 -0.38
N ALA A 86 -7.01 -14.27 -1.50
CA ALA A 86 -6.67 -14.81 -2.82
C ALA A 86 -5.20 -14.53 -3.19
N ILE A 87 -4.71 -13.32 -2.92
CA ILE A 87 -3.32 -12.95 -3.17
C ILE A 87 -2.36 -13.76 -2.31
N LEU A 88 -2.64 -13.92 -1.02
CA LEU A 88 -1.83 -14.73 -0.11
C LEU A 88 -1.77 -16.20 -0.56
N LYS A 89 -2.89 -16.76 -1.03
CA LYS A 89 -2.92 -18.13 -1.59
C LYS A 89 -2.10 -18.24 -2.88
N VAL A 90 -2.18 -17.24 -3.76
CA VAL A 90 -1.39 -17.22 -5.00
C VAL A 90 0.10 -17.06 -4.69
N GLU A 91 0.45 -16.19 -3.75
CA GLU A 91 1.81 -16.01 -3.26
C GLU A 91 2.36 -17.29 -2.62
N GLU A 92 1.58 -17.96 -1.78
CA GLU A 92 1.90 -19.26 -1.19
C GLU A 92 2.11 -20.32 -2.28
N VAL A 93 1.21 -20.44 -3.26
CA VAL A 93 1.39 -21.35 -4.41
C VAL A 93 2.67 -21.06 -5.21
N VAL A 94 2.92 -19.78 -5.52
CA VAL A 94 4.07 -19.33 -6.32
C VAL A 94 5.37 -19.53 -5.54
N ALA A 95 5.35 -19.34 -4.23
CA ALA A 95 6.46 -19.59 -3.32
C ALA A 95 6.70 -21.09 -3.11
N ASP A 96 5.63 -21.90 -3.09
CA ASP A 96 5.69 -23.27 -2.60
C ASP A 96 5.96 -24.29 -3.73
N LYS A 97 5.47 -24.17 -4.99
CA LYS A 97 5.96 -25.06 -6.08
C LYS A 97 5.86 -24.56 -7.51
N LYS A 98 6.73 -25.18 -8.33
CA LYS A 98 6.34 -25.95 -9.55
C LYS A 98 5.04 -26.75 -9.30
N PHE A 99 3.88 -26.11 -9.24
CA PHE A 99 2.58 -26.78 -9.16
C PHE A 99 2.01 -26.93 -10.57
N SER A 100 1.59 -28.15 -10.91
CA SER A 100 0.86 -28.37 -12.16
C SER A 100 -0.52 -27.72 -12.05
N SER A 101 -1.02 -27.17 -13.15
CA SER A 101 -2.36 -26.56 -13.25
C SER A 101 -3.49 -27.44 -12.72
N ALA A 102 -3.32 -28.76 -12.76
CA ALA A 102 -4.25 -29.73 -12.20
C ALA A 102 -4.40 -29.61 -10.67
N GLN A 103 -3.30 -29.39 -9.95
CA GLN A 103 -3.28 -29.30 -8.50
C GLN A 103 -3.90 -27.98 -8.00
N LEU A 104 -3.76 -26.91 -8.79
CA LEU A 104 -4.39 -25.62 -8.49
C LEU A 104 -5.91 -25.68 -8.62
N LYS A 105 -6.39 -26.40 -9.63
CA LYS A 105 -7.83 -26.55 -9.87
C LYS A 105 -8.51 -27.35 -8.78
N GLU A 106 -7.85 -28.40 -8.28
CA GLU A 106 -8.34 -29.21 -7.16
C GLU A 106 -8.40 -28.39 -5.86
N LEU A 107 -7.37 -27.59 -5.59
CA LEU A 107 -7.33 -26.71 -4.42
C LEU A 107 -8.41 -25.61 -4.48
N GLN A 108 -8.61 -25.00 -5.65
CA GLN A 108 -9.67 -24.01 -5.86
C GLN A 108 -11.06 -24.60 -5.58
N GLN A 109 -11.31 -25.81 -6.08
CA GLN A 109 -12.59 -26.49 -5.87
C GLN A 109 -12.85 -26.79 -4.38
N GLN A 110 -11.84 -27.25 -3.64
CA GLN A 110 -11.97 -27.48 -2.20
C GLN A 110 -12.26 -26.18 -1.43
N VAL A 111 -11.63 -25.08 -1.82
CA VAL A 111 -11.85 -23.76 -1.22
C VAL A 111 -13.27 -23.25 -1.48
N GLU A 112 -13.78 -23.40 -2.70
CA GLU A 112 -15.14 -22.97 -3.06
C GLU A 112 -16.21 -23.76 -2.30
N GLU A 113 -16.03 -25.08 -2.14
CA GLU A 113 -16.96 -25.92 -1.38
C GLU A 113 -17.00 -25.53 0.11
N GLU A 114 -15.87 -25.20 0.70
CA GLU A 114 -15.82 -24.78 2.10
C GLU A 114 -16.49 -23.41 2.33
N ILE A 115 -16.24 -22.46 1.42
CA ILE A 115 -16.87 -21.13 1.47
C ILE A 115 -18.39 -21.26 1.32
N ALA A 116 -18.88 -22.13 0.42
CA ALA A 116 -20.30 -22.36 0.24
C ALA A 116 -20.96 -22.92 1.52
N ARG A 117 -20.30 -23.87 2.18
CA ARG A 117 -20.80 -24.45 3.44
C ARG A 117 -20.87 -23.45 4.58
N GLU A 118 -19.89 -22.56 4.72
CA GLU A 118 -19.92 -21.51 5.75
C GLU A 118 -21.01 -20.47 5.49
N LEU A 119 -21.23 -20.11 4.22
CA LEU A 119 -22.29 -19.17 3.84
C LEU A 119 -23.68 -19.71 4.18
N GLU A 120 -23.95 -21.00 3.92
CA GLU A 120 -25.23 -21.63 4.28
C GLU A 120 -25.46 -21.67 5.80
N LYS A 121 -24.41 -21.91 6.60
CA LYS A 121 -24.51 -21.90 8.07
C LYS A 121 -24.78 -20.51 8.66
N THR A 122 -24.40 -19.45 7.97
CA THR A 122 -24.57 -18.07 8.45
C THR A 122 -25.93 -17.47 8.05
N LEU A 123 -26.63 -18.11 7.10
CA LEU A 123 -27.93 -17.70 6.57
C LEU A 123 -29.11 -18.51 7.15
N SER A 124 -28.84 -19.51 8.00
CA SER A 124 -29.85 -20.28 8.76
C SER A 124 -29.88 -19.87 10.23
#